data_AF-A0AAV3HTF0-F1
#
_entry.id   AF-A0AAV3HTF0-F1
#
_cell.length_a   1.000
_cell.length_b   1.000
_cell.length_c   1.000
_cell.angle_alpha   90.00
_cell.angle_beta   90.00
_cell.angle_gamma   90.00
#
_symmetry.space_group_name_H-M   'P 1'
#
loop_
_entity.id
_entity.type
_entity.pdbx_description
1 polymer ?
#
loop_
_entity_poly.entity_id
_entity_poly.type
_entity_poly.pdbx_seq_one_letter_code
_entity_poly.pdbx_strand_id
1 'polypeptide(L)'
;MTQYKPFLTIKRLVITKGNSIAYDEKFTTGVNIIRGVNSSGKSTISDFIFYGLGGDVTKLKNEARQCSFVFVEASLSGKVFTLKREVAEGGRKGMDIFSGGYDAAAVATVTDWTRHPYNANTKESFYQALFKELGMPYSKSDDKNSITMHQLLRMLYVDQMTSPDRLFKFDKFDSPNKRQAIGELLIGLSDFELYEKRVRLQSLKLALENRIKEIKTIHSFLGGTIKSVKEIDSEIEDKRKAIDVLELEVEAFSIPSEDGSSEDEVLKKLILEVQEARGNYTSCQQEIAKTSFEINDSKMFIESLSRRVKALKETQDTINALSDIAFNHCPACQAEVQSQPTGCSLCGTTKSELGINVDPTFKVRKEIEFQIAESVLLIEKKQKRLGEQRVELNQVETKLGELERDLEIIRKPQRTVNIQLRQKLADIGGLRNEIKALNNSKKEFAKLYGLYDERDTLQTNFNSLDDEINRLTLRMENELKAKKKKLSEATLSILKADAGHEEIFVDGRNVEFDFAEDRVTIDDRALFSASSMVYLKNAFRLAMLKCSCEDPSYLYPRFLLMDNIEDKGMAEERSQLFQREIVKLSNSLNVEHQIIFTTSMIDSNLNQSGYCVGDFYNMHNKTLRV
;
A
#
# COMPACT_ATOMS: atom_id res chain seq x y z
N MET A 1 9.77 -13.14 29.22
CA MET A 1 8.47 -13.06 28.51
C MET A 1 8.71 -13.45 27.07
N THR A 2 7.74 -14.10 26.43
CA THR A 2 7.85 -14.48 25.00
C THR A 2 7.56 -13.25 24.13
N GLN A 3 8.28 -13.04 23.03
CA GLN A 3 8.05 -11.90 22.14
C GLN A 3 7.50 -12.37 20.80
N TYR A 4 6.30 -11.91 20.44
CA TYR A 4 5.70 -12.14 19.14
C TYR A 4 5.72 -10.84 18.32
N LYS A 5 5.91 -10.97 17.01
CA LYS A 5 5.86 -9.83 16.06
C LYS A 5 4.47 -9.75 15.42
N PRO A 6 3.96 -8.55 15.10
CA PRO A 6 4.51 -7.23 15.39
C PRO A 6 4.30 -6.81 16.86
N PHE A 7 5.25 -6.08 17.43
CA PHE A 7 5.13 -5.53 18.78
C PHE A 7 5.54 -4.06 18.77
N LEU A 8 4.69 -3.19 19.31
CA LEU A 8 4.93 -1.76 19.46
C LEU A 8 4.93 -1.41 20.95
N THR A 9 5.95 -0.69 21.40
CA THR A 9 5.98 -0.14 22.76
C THR A 9 6.57 1.25 22.75
N ILE A 10 5.90 2.18 23.41
CA ILE A 10 6.42 3.50 23.71
C ILE A 10 7.27 3.40 24.95
N LYS A 11 8.49 3.92 24.89
CA LYS A 11 9.42 4.00 26.03
C LYS A 11 9.44 5.39 26.65
N ARG A 12 9.29 6.44 25.83
CA ARG A 12 9.29 7.83 26.29
C ARG A 12 8.52 8.72 25.31
N LEU A 13 7.73 9.63 25.85
CA LEU A 13 7.08 10.70 25.08
C LEU A 13 7.64 12.04 25.53
N VAL A 14 8.21 12.79 24.60
CA VAL A 14 8.72 14.15 24.86
C VAL A 14 8.04 15.15 23.93
N ILE A 15 7.47 16.21 24.49
CA ILE A 15 6.84 17.29 23.75
C ILE A 15 7.59 18.57 24.07
N THR A 16 7.99 19.32 23.06
CA THR A 16 8.80 20.54 23.23
C THR A 16 8.04 21.78 22.81
N LYS A 17 8.28 22.91 23.49
CA LYS A 17 7.89 24.27 23.06
C LYS A 17 9.16 25.10 22.91
N GLY A 18 9.56 25.36 21.67
CA GLY A 18 10.89 25.89 21.38
C GLY A 18 11.98 24.98 21.95
N ASN A 19 12.85 25.54 22.80
CA ASN A 19 13.93 24.80 23.48
C ASN A 19 13.51 24.23 24.83
N SER A 20 12.28 24.47 25.28
CA SER A 20 11.76 23.95 26.56
C SER A 20 11.00 22.64 26.37
N ILE A 21 11.05 21.78 27.39
CA ILE A 21 10.26 20.55 27.46
C ILE A 21 8.91 20.89 28.10
N ALA A 22 7.83 20.69 27.37
CA ALA A 22 6.46 20.89 27.84
C ALA A 22 5.89 19.63 28.51
N TYR A 23 6.36 18.45 28.12
CA TYR A 23 5.99 17.15 28.70
C TYR A 23 7.11 16.14 28.44
N ASP A 24 7.44 15.31 29.42
CA ASP A 24 8.45 14.27 29.32
C ASP A 24 8.15 13.17 30.32
N GLU A 25 7.66 12.04 29.80
CA GLU A 25 7.31 10.89 30.63
C GLU A 25 7.81 9.59 30.00
N LYS A 26 8.21 8.65 30.86
CA LYS A 26 8.66 7.32 30.47
C LYS A 26 7.53 6.32 30.67
N PHE A 27 7.44 5.36 29.76
CA PHE A 27 6.42 4.33 29.74
C PHE A 27 7.10 2.95 29.81
N THR A 28 6.43 2.00 30.43
CA THR A 28 6.90 0.61 30.56
C THR A 28 6.04 -0.35 29.75
N THR A 29 6.48 -1.58 29.60
CA THR A 29 5.60 -2.68 29.15
C THR A 29 4.48 -2.93 30.17
N GLY A 30 3.40 -3.58 29.74
CA GLY A 30 2.21 -3.79 30.56
C GLY A 30 1.34 -2.54 30.64
N VAL A 31 0.75 -2.29 31.81
CA VAL A 31 -0.22 -1.20 32.03
C VAL A 31 0.46 0.11 32.42
N ASN A 32 0.04 1.20 31.76
CA ASN A 32 0.47 2.57 32.03
C ASN A 32 -0.78 3.47 32.19
N ILE A 33 -0.89 4.17 33.31
CA ILE A 33 -2.08 4.92 33.69
C ILE A 33 -1.76 6.41 33.81
N ILE A 34 -2.36 7.23 32.94
CA ILE A 34 -2.28 8.69 33.01
C ILE A 34 -3.54 9.20 33.72
N ARG A 35 -3.37 9.78 34.91
CA ARG A 35 -4.48 10.10 35.82
C ARG A 35 -4.59 11.58 36.16
N GLY A 36 -5.82 12.04 36.42
CA GLY A 36 -6.06 13.42 36.81
C GLY A 36 -7.49 13.88 36.55
N VAL A 37 -7.88 15.06 37.04
CA VAL A 37 -9.27 15.55 36.88
C VAL A 37 -9.60 15.86 35.42
N ASN A 38 -10.89 16.00 35.13
CA ASN A 38 -11.35 16.42 33.81
C ASN A 38 -10.76 17.78 33.43
N SER A 39 -10.51 17.97 32.13
CA SER A 39 -9.90 19.19 31.58
C SER A 39 -8.46 19.49 32.04
N SER A 40 -7.74 18.51 32.60
CA SER A 40 -6.31 18.64 32.96
C SER A 40 -5.34 18.45 31.77
N GLY A 41 -5.83 17.96 30.63
CA GLY A 41 -5.06 17.79 29.39
C GLY A 41 -4.62 16.35 29.07
N LYS A 42 -5.14 15.33 29.78
CA LYS A 42 -4.84 13.90 29.54
C LYS A 42 -5.11 13.47 28.09
N SER A 43 -6.28 13.82 27.55
CA SER A 43 -6.62 13.54 26.16
C SER A 43 -5.66 14.18 25.17
N THR A 44 -5.09 15.33 25.50
CA THR A 44 -4.08 15.98 24.67
C THR A 44 -2.81 15.13 24.59
N ILE A 45 -2.43 14.45 25.68
CA ILE A 45 -1.31 13.50 25.67
C ILE A 45 -1.64 12.26 24.83
N SER A 46 -2.84 11.70 24.95
CA SER A 46 -3.31 10.61 24.08
C SER A 46 -3.28 11.00 22.60
N ASP A 47 -3.71 12.22 22.28
CA ASP A 47 -3.65 12.77 20.92
C ASP A 47 -2.20 12.94 20.43
N PHE A 48 -1.27 13.33 21.31
CA PHE A 48 0.16 13.41 20.99
C PHE A 48 0.80 12.04 20.79
N ILE A 49 0.41 11.02 21.55
CA ILE A 49 0.85 9.64 21.31
C ILE A 49 0.37 9.19 19.94
N PHE A 50 -0.93 9.35 19.66
CA PHE A 50 -1.51 9.01 18.37
C PHE A 50 -0.82 9.75 17.23
N TYR A 51 -0.59 11.06 17.37
CA TYR A 51 0.10 11.87 16.38
C TYR A 51 1.57 11.45 16.21
N GLY A 52 2.32 11.30 17.30
CA GLY A 52 3.73 10.95 17.27
C GLY A 52 4.00 9.59 16.63
N LEU A 53 3.10 8.61 16.82
CA LEU A 53 3.16 7.30 16.16
C LEU A 53 2.79 7.31 14.66
N GLY A 54 2.26 8.41 14.13
CA GLY A 54 1.93 8.57 12.71
C GLY A 54 0.45 8.79 12.40
N GLY A 55 -0.41 8.94 13.41
CA GLY A 55 -1.79 9.37 13.25
C GLY A 55 -1.88 10.82 12.77
N ASP A 56 -2.90 11.15 11.98
CA ASP A 56 -3.16 12.52 11.55
C ASP A 56 -4.22 13.18 12.46
N VAL A 57 -3.90 14.36 12.97
CA VAL A 57 -4.80 15.13 13.85
C VAL A 57 -5.19 16.41 13.11
N THR A 58 -6.44 16.49 12.68
CA THR A 58 -6.92 17.59 11.82
C THR A 58 -7.16 18.90 12.56
N LYS A 59 -7.34 18.85 13.89
CA LYS A 59 -7.54 20.03 14.74
C LYS A 59 -6.76 19.84 16.05
N LEU A 60 -5.82 20.74 16.31
CA LEU A 60 -5.08 20.78 17.56
C LEU A 60 -5.80 21.68 18.57
N LYS A 61 -5.77 21.30 19.84
CA LYS A 61 -6.20 22.17 20.96
C LYS A 61 -5.25 23.36 21.10
N ASN A 62 -5.71 24.45 21.71
CA ASN A 62 -4.94 25.70 21.82
C ASN A 62 -3.59 25.49 22.52
N GLU A 63 -3.54 24.67 23.55
CA GLU A 63 -2.33 24.33 24.28
C GLU A 63 -1.36 23.51 23.42
N ALA A 64 -1.89 22.57 22.63
CA ALA A 64 -1.10 21.75 21.71
C ALA A 64 -0.48 22.60 20.57
N ARG A 65 -1.19 23.63 20.09
CA ARG A 65 -0.68 24.56 19.06
C ARG A 65 0.55 25.35 19.50
N GLN A 66 0.80 25.47 20.80
CA GLN A 66 1.98 26.17 21.32
C GLN A 66 3.23 25.27 21.32
N CYS A 67 3.05 23.96 21.14
CA CYS A 67 4.16 23.01 21.07
C CYS A 67 4.79 23.06 19.66
N SER A 68 6.07 22.71 19.58
CA SER A 68 6.87 22.73 18.35
C SER A 68 7.11 21.33 17.79
N PHE A 69 7.49 20.37 18.64
CA PHE A 69 7.77 19.00 18.21
C PHE A 69 7.23 18.00 19.21
N VAL A 70 6.86 16.83 18.70
CA VAL A 70 6.65 15.61 19.48
C VAL A 70 7.73 14.59 19.11
N PHE A 71 8.29 13.97 20.14
CA PHE A 71 9.25 12.88 20.05
C PHE A 71 8.67 11.66 20.75
N VAL A 72 8.67 10.53 20.06
CA VAL A 72 8.25 9.23 20.60
C VAL A 72 9.43 8.29 20.49
N GLU A 73 10.03 7.93 21.62
CA GLU A 73 10.94 6.79 21.68
C GLU A 73 10.09 5.53 21.70
N ALA A 74 10.19 4.70 20.65
CA ALA A 74 9.42 3.50 20.48
C ALA A 74 10.31 2.28 20.19
N SER A 75 9.94 1.14 20.76
CA SER A 75 10.42 -0.18 20.34
C SER A 75 9.49 -0.71 19.25
N LEU A 76 10.04 -0.97 18.06
CA LEU A 76 9.37 -1.61 16.94
C LEU A 76 9.93 -3.03 16.80
N SER A 77 9.18 -4.02 17.28
CA SER A 77 9.53 -5.45 17.24
C SER A 77 10.95 -5.74 17.76
N GLY A 78 11.33 -5.06 18.85
CA GLY A 78 12.61 -5.19 19.56
C GLY A 78 13.62 -4.08 19.26
N LYS A 79 13.50 -3.38 18.13
CA LYS A 79 14.43 -2.30 17.74
C LYS A 79 13.97 -0.94 18.25
N VAL A 80 14.87 -0.16 18.82
CA VAL A 80 14.57 1.17 19.38
C VAL A 80 14.75 2.26 18.33
N PHE A 81 13.72 3.09 18.18
CA PHE A 81 13.70 4.25 17.32
C PHE A 81 13.16 5.47 18.06
N THR A 82 13.63 6.65 17.69
CA THR A 82 13.02 7.91 18.08
C THR A 82 12.32 8.52 16.86
N LEU A 83 11.00 8.70 16.98
CA LEU A 83 10.14 9.29 15.96
C LEU A 83 9.92 10.76 16.29
N LYS A 84 10.21 11.66 15.37
CA LYS A 84 10.03 13.10 15.54
C LYS A 84 9.03 13.64 14.52
N ARG A 85 8.05 14.41 14.99
CA ARG A 85 7.10 15.15 14.14
C ARG A 85 6.97 16.60 14.60
N GLU A 86 6.84 17.49 13.63
CA GLU A 86 6.52 18.90 13.86
C GLU A 86 5.05 19.05 14.24
N VAL A 87 4.76 19.82 15.29
CA VAL A 87 3.39 20.10 15.72
C VAL A 87 2.89 21.31 14.95
N ALA A 88 2.21 21.06 13.84
CA ALA A 88 1.66 22.10 12.98
C ALA A 88 0.29 21.70 12.44
N GLU A 89 -0.56 22.69 12.16
CA GLU A 89 -1.82 22.47 11.47
C GLU A 89 -1.60 22.14 9.98
N GLY A 90 -2.60 21.50 9.38
CA GLY A 90 -2.51 20.93 8.05
C GLY A 90 -2.00 19.50 8.12
N GLY A 91 -2.89 18.54 7.87
CA GLY A 91 -2.60 17.11 7.95
C GLY A 91 -1.53 16.65 6.96
N ARG A 92 -1.21 15.35 6.99
CA ARG A 92 -0.23 14.69 6.10
C ARG A 92 1.21 15.20 6.22
N LYS A 93 1.64 15.58 7.43
CA LYS A 93 3.04 15.92 7.73
C LYS A 93 3.92 14.67 7.78
N GLY A 94 5.13 14.77 7.23
CA GLY A 94 6.15 13.73 7.31
C GLY A 94 6.68 13.50 8.72
N MET A 95 7.63 12.59 8.85
CA MET A 95 8.22 12.14 10.11
C MET A 95 9.73 12.00 9.94
N ASP A 96 10.49 12.42 10.94
CA ASP A 96 11.91 12.13 11.05
C ASP A 96 12.09 10.89 11.94
N ILE A 97 12.91 9.94 11.48
CA ILE A 97 13.18 8.69 12.19
C ILE A 97 14.67 8.64 12.52
N PHE A 98 14.98 8.34 13.78
CA PHE A 98 16.33 8.11 14.27
C PHE A 98 16.42 6.71 14.86
N SER A 99 17.48 5.96 14.54
CA SER A 99 17.73 4.64 15.16
C SER A 99 18.48 4.83 16.48
N GLY A 100 17.79 4.63 17.59
CA GLY A 100 18.29 4.92 18.93
C GLY A 100 17.27 5.58 19.84
N GLY A 101 17.62 5.66 21.12
CA GLY A 101 16.80 6.30 22.16
C GLY A 101 16.84 7.83 22.09
N TYR A 102 15.93 8.46 22.83
CA TYR A 102 15.73 9.91 22.81
C TYR A 102 16.98 10.68 23.21
N ASP A 103 17.72 10.23 24.22
CA ASP A 103 18.89 10.96 24.72
C ASP A 103 19.99 11.09 23.66
N ALA A 104 20.20 10.05 22.85
CA ALA A 104 21.11 10.09 21.70
C ALA A 104 20.53 10.95 20.57
N ALA A 105 19.23 10.83 20.31
CA ALA A 105 18.54 11.58 19.27
C ALA A 105 18.53 13.10 19.52
N ALA A 106 18.45 13.52 20.79
CA ALA A 106 18.39 14.91 21.21
C ALA A 106 19.69 15.69 20.93
N VAL A 107 20.83 14.99 20.95
CA VAL A 107 22.16 15.57 20.65
C VAL A 107 22.65 15.23 19.24
N ALA A 108 21.90 14.42 18.50
CA ALA A 108 22.26 13.98 17.16
C ALA A 108 22.22 15.15 16.16
N THR A 109 23.09 15.09 15.15
CA THR A 109 23.10 16.07 14.08
C THR A 109 21.91 15.83 13.14
N VAL A 110 21.49 16.87 12.41
CA VAL A 110 20.39 16.75 11.43
C VAL A 110 20.67 15.65 10.40
N THR A 111 21.94 15.41 10.06
CA THR A 111 22.34 14.35 9.13
C THR A 111 22.10 12.93 9.66
N ASP A 112 21.97 12.71 10.96
CA ASP A 112 21.74 11.39 11.54
C ASP A 112 20.27 10.96 11.49
N TRP A 113 19.37 11.91 11.24
CA TRP A 113 17.94 11.67 11.06
C TRP A 113 17.60 11.34 9.61
N THR A 114 16.65 10.42 9.41
CA THR A 114 16.07 10.17 8.09
C THR A 114 14.67 10.76 8.01
N ARG A 115 14.48 11.77 7.15
CA ARG A 115 13.16 12.36 6.88
C ARG A 115 12.38 11.50 5.90
N HIS A 116 11.20 11.05 6.32
CA HIS A 116 10.24 10.32 5.49
C HIS A 116 8.98 11.16 5.24
N PRO A 117 8.48 11.26 4.00
CA PRO A 117 7.22 11.94 3.69
C PRO A 117 6.02 11.15 4.24
N TYR A 118 4.84 11.80 4.32
CA TYR A 118 3.60 11.12 4.72
C TYR A 118 3.12 10.15 3.65
N ASN A 119 3.11 10.59 2.39
CA ASN A 119 2.84 9.73 1.25
C ASN A 119 4.15 9.38 0.54
N ALA A 120 4.28 8.15 0.05
CA ALA A 120 5.37 7.71 -0.78
C ALA A 120 5.40 8.51 -2.09
N ASN A 121 6.62 8.83 -2.52
CA ASN A 121 6.90 9.43 -3.81
C ASN A 121 8.18 8.80 -4.37
N THR A 122 9.22 9.58 -4.66
CA THR A 122 10.57 9.06 -4.89
C THR A 122 11.16 8.40 -3.63
N LYS A 123 10.73 8.83 -2.44
CA LYS A 123 11.07 8.23 -1.15
C LYS A 123 9.89 7.44 -0.60
N GLU A 124 10.18 6.34 0.08
CA GLU A 124 9.18 5.60 0.85
C GLU A 124 8.56 6.49 1.93
N SER A 125 7.28 6.27 2.22
CA SER A 125 6.58 6.98 3.29
C SER A 125 7.06 6.54 4.68
N PHE A 126 6.80 7.34 5.72
CA PHE A 126 7.15 6.94 7.08
C PHE A 126 6.38 5.68 7.51
N TYR A 127 5.14 5.49 7.06
CA TYR A 127 4.36 4.33 7.48
C TYR A 127 4.92 3.04 6.86
N GLN A 128 5.44 3.09 5.63
CA GLN A 128 6.16 1.97 5.01
C GLN A 128 7.44 1.64 5.78
N ALA A 129 8.19 2.67 6.20
CA ALA A 129 9.37 2.49 7.04
C ALA A 129 9.02 1.83 8.39
N LEU A 130 7.97 2.30 9.07
CA LEU A 130 7.53 1.74 10.35
C LEU A 130 7.00 0.30 10.21
N PHE A 131 6.19 0.00 9.19
CA PHE A 131 5.67 -1.35 8.97
C PHE A 131 6.77 -2.36 8.65
N LYS A 132 7.78 -1.97 7.87
CA LYS A 132 8.99 -2.79 7.66
C LYS A 132 9.66 -3.17 8.97
N GLU A 133 9.88 -2.21 9.87
CA GLU A 133 10.57 -2.47 11.15
C GLU A 133 9.66 -3.23 12.15
N LEU A 134 8.34 -3.02 12.09
CA LEU A 134 7.38 -3.81 12.86
C LEU A 134 7.26 -5.25 12.35
N GLY A 135 7.65 -5.53 11.10
CA GLY A 135 7.43 -6.82 10.45
C GLY A 135 5.98 -7.02 10.00
N MET A 136 5.25 -5.93 9.79
CA MET A 136 3.91 -5.96 9.20
C MET A 136 4.03 -5.95 7.68
N PRO A 137 3.14 -6.63 6.95
CA PRO A 137 3.08 -6.46 5.51
C PRO A 137 2.65 -5.01 5.21
N TYR A 138 2.79 -4.56 3.98
CA TYR A 138 2.28 -3.25 3.54
C TYR A 138 2.27 -3.19 2.00
N SER A 139 1.44 -2.30 1.45
CA SER A 139 1.38 -2.11 0.00
C SER A 139 2.66 -1.46 -0.53
N LYS A 140 3.25 -2.07 -1.55
CA LYS A 140 4.38 -1.50 -2.31
C LYS A 140 3.91 -0.68 -3.52
N SER A 141 2.61 -0.71 -3.82
CA SER A 141 2.00 -0.03 -4.97
C SER A 141 1.19 1.20 -4.55
N ASP A 142 0.72 1.98 -5.53
CA ASP A 142 0.16 3.34 -5.44
C ASP A 142 -0.50 3.73 -4.09
N ASP A 143 0.08 4.74 -3.45
CA ASP A 143 -0.09 5.12 -2.04
C ASP A 143 -1.54 5.45 -1.64
N LYS A 144 -2.38 5.83 -2.62
CA LYS A 144 -3.78 6.24 -2.43
C LYS A 144 -4.67 5.14 -1.86
N ASN A 145 -4.34 3.88 -2.15
CA ASN A 145 -5.13 2.72 -1.76
C ASN A 145 -4.41 1.85 -0.73
N SER A 146 -3.36 2.38 -0.09
CA SER A 146 -2.65 1.70 0.97
C SER A 146 -3.32 1.93 2.33
N ILE A 147 -3.21 0.96 3.24
CA ILE A 147 -3.51 1.18 4.65
C ILE A 147 -2.29 1.84 5.25
N THR A 148 -2.45 3.07 5.75
CA THR A 148 -1.38 3.84 6.38
C THR A 148 -1.33 3.56 7.89
N MET A 149 -0.25 4.00 8.55
CA MET A 149 -0.15 3.93 10.02
C MET A 149 -1.32 4.66 10.70
N HIS A 150 -1.77 5.80 10.16
CA HIS A 150 -2.96 6.49 10.66
C HIS A 150 -4.20 5.57 10.64
N GLN A 151 -4.42 4.84 9.55
CA GLN A 151 -5.57 3.96 9.40
C GLN A 151 -5.49 2.76 10.34
N LEU A 152 -4.31 2.18 10.54
CA LEU A 152 -4.08 1.12 11.54
C LEU A 152 -4.40 1.62 12.96
N LEU A 153 -3.84 2.76 13.34
CA LEU A 153 -3.99 3.34 14.68
C LEU A 153 -5.44 3.67 15.03
N ARG A 154 -6.36 3.81 14.06
CA ARG A 154 -7.80 3.99 14.33
C ARG A 154 -8.42 2.82 15.08
N MET A 155 -7.83 1.62 15.00
CA MET A 155 -8.28 0.45 15.76
C MET A 155 -7.55 0.30 17.10
N LEU A 156 -6.32 0.82 17.20
CA LEU A 156 -5.49 0.73 18.42
C LEU A 156 -5.77 1.88 19.40
N TYR A 157 -6.30 3.00 18.91
CA TYR A 157 -6.64 4.17 19.72
C TYR A 157 -8.15 4.32 19.87
N VAL A 158 -8.63 4.25 21.12
CA VAL A 158 -10.01 4.60 21.49
C VAL A 158 -10.04 6.04 21.98
N ASP A 159 -10.69 6.93 21.23
CA ASP A 159 -10.89 8.33 21.60
C ASP A 159 -12.31 8.61 22.14
N GLN A 160 -12.46 9.75 22.84
CA GLN A 160 -13.73 10.22 23.40
C GLN A 160 -14.72 10.78 22.37
N MET A 161 -14.22 11.26 21.23
CA MET A 161 -15.03 11.97 20.24
C MET A 161 -15.79 11.01 19.32
N THR A 162 -15.27 9.81 19.10
CA THR A 162 -15.93 8.80 18.27
C THR A 162 -17.12 8.22 19.00
N SER A 163 -18.23 8.10 18.28
CA SER A 163 -19.47 7.52 18.80
C SER A 163 -19.23 6.15 19.46
N PRO A 164 -19.86 5.86 20.63
CA PRO A 164 -19.61 4.62 21.37
C PRO A 164 -19.94 3.32 20.61
N ASP A 165 -20.88 3.37 19.67
CA ASP A 165 -21.32 2.25 18.82
C ASP A 165 -20.30 1.84 17.75
N ARG A 166 -19.23 2.63 17.54
CA ARG A 166 -18.24 2.40 16.49
C ARG A 166 -16.99 1.67 16.98
N LEU A 167 -16.43 0.81 16.12
CA LEU A 167 -15.16 0.11 16.34
C LEU A 167 -13.93 0.97 16.01
N PHE A 168 -13.96 1.68 14.89
CA PHE A 168 -12.83 2.50 14.47
C PHE A 168 -12.99 3.92 14.96
N LYS A 169 -11.88 4.55 15.37
CA LYS A 169 -11.82 6.00 15.54
C LYS A 169 -12.34 6.68 14.26
N PHE A 170 -13.18 7.70 14.42
CA PHE A 170 -13.77 8.42 13.30
C PHE A 170 -12.69 9.07 12.41
N ASP A 171 -12.88 8.92 11.10
CA ASP A 171 -12.09 9.58 10.07
C ASP A 171 -13.01 10.04 8.92
N LYS A 172 -12.63 11.12 8.22
CA LYS A 172 -13.39 11.66 7.09
C LYS A 172 -13.30 10.75 5.86
N PHE A 173 -12.16 10.08 5.67
CA PHE A 173 -11.87 9.27 4.49
C PHE A 173 -11.92 7.77 4.80
N ASP A 174 -13.10 7.34 5.23
CA ASP A 174 -13.36 5.98 5.67
C ASP A 174 -14.32 5.22 4.74
N SER A 175 -14.06 3.94 4.49
CA SER A 175 -14.93 3.09 3.67
C SER A 175 -15.06 1.69 4.27
N PRO A 176 -16.20 0.99 4.05
CA PRO A 176 -16.41 -0.38 4.54
C PRO A 176 -15.27 -1.33 4.16
N ASN A 177 -14.85 -1.31 2.89
CA ASN A 177 -13.74 -2.14 2.39
C ASN A 177 -12.42 -1.88 3.13
N LYS A 178 -12.16 -0.62 3.50
CA LYS A 178 -10.94 -0.25 4.23
C LYS A 178 -10.99 -0.74 5.67
N ARG A 179 -12.11 -0.57 6.36
CA ARG A 179 -12.28 -1.07 7.74
C ARG A 179 -12.19 -2.60 7.79
N GLN A 180 -12.83 -3.28 6.84
CA GLN A 180 -12.70 -4.73 6.69
C GLN A 180 -11.25 -5.16 6.51
N ALA A 181 -10.52 -4.52 5.59
CA ALA A 181 -9.13 -4.85 5.34
C ALA A 181 -8.22 -4.61 6.56
N ILE A 182 -8.43 -3.51 7.31
CA ILE A 182 -7.66 -3.25 8.55
C ILE A 182 -7.99 -4.32 9.60
N GLY A 183 -9.26 -4.67 9.78
CA GLY A 183 -9.68 -5.68 10.74
C GLY A 183 -9.11 -7.07 10.40
N GLU A 184 -9.26 -7.51 9.15
CA GLU A 184 -8.72 -8.79 8.63
C GLU A 184 -7.19 -8.85 8.73
N LEU A 185 -6.50 -7.74 8.46
CA LEU A 185 -5.07 -7.61 8.65
C LEU A 185 -4.68 -7.80 10.13
N LEU A 186 -5.32 -7.08 11.05
CA LEU A 186 -4.94 -7.11 12.48
C LEU A 186 -5.16 -8.49 13.11
N ILE A 187 -6.18 -9.24 12.67
CA ILE A 187 -6.36 -10.63 13.09
C ILE A 187 -5.49 -11.61 12.29
N GLY A 188 -4.70 -11.13 11.33
CA GLY A 188 -3.67 -11.90 10.63
C GLY A 188 -4.22 -12.90 9.62
N LEU A 189 -5.26 -12.52 8.89
CA LEU A 189 -5.87 -13.38 7.88
C LEU A 189 -5.41 -13.03 6.47
N SER A 190 -5.37 -11.74 6.14
CA SER A 190 -5.01 -11.27 4.82
C SER A 190 -3.68 -10.53 4.83
N ASP A 191 -2.89 -10.81 3.80
CA ASP A 191 -1.92 -9.85 3.31
C ASP A 191 -2.65 -8.73 2.55
N PHE A 192 -1.98 -7.58 2.40
CA PHE A 192 -2.52 -6.42 1.68
C PHE A 192 -2.92 -6.73 0.24
N GLU A 193 -2.44 -7.85 -0.31
CA GLU A 193 -2.77 -8.33 -1.65
C GLU A 193 -4.29 -8.44 -1.88
N LEU A 194 -5.05 -9.03 -0.94
CA LEU A 194 -6.50 -9.20 -1.14
C LEU A 194 -7.23 -7.85 -1.18
N TYR A 195 -6.83 -6.91 -0.34
CA TYR A 195 -7.38 -5.56 -0.33
C TYR A 195 -7.03 -4.80 -1.62
N GLU A 196 -5.76 -4.85 -2.07
CA GLU A 196 -5.33 -4.25 -3.33
C GLU A 196 -6.11 -4.80 -4.52
N LYS A 197 -6.31 -6.12 -4.59
CA LYS A 197 -7.13 -6.75 -5.63
C LYS A 197 -8.57 -6.25 -5.58
N ARG A 198 -9.20 -6.17 -4.39
CA ARG A 198 -10.58 -5.63 -4.23
C ARG A 198 -10.69 -4.18 -4.71
N VAL A 199 -9.72 -3.33 -4.39
CA VAL A 199 -9.70 -1.93 -4.84
C VAL A 199 -9.49 -1.83 -6.36
N ARG A 200 -8.56 -2.62 -6.90
CA ARG A 200 -8.32 -2.68 -8.35
C ARG A 200 -9.55 -3.17 -9.09
N LEU A 201 -10.25 -4.18 -8.58
CA LEU A 201 -11.50 -4.67 -9.14
C LEU A 201 -12.56 -3.56 -9.20
N GLN A 202 -12.70 -2.77 -8.13
CA GLN A 202 -13.61 -1.62 -8.12
C GLN A 202 -13.25 -0.58 -9.19
N SER A 203 -11.95 -0.29 -9.37
CA SER A 203 -11.49 0.64 -10.41
C SER A 203 -11.74 0.11 -11.83
N LEU A 204 -11.52 -1.19 -12.06
CA LEU A 204 -11.80 -1.86 -13.33
C LEU A 204 -13.29 -1.86 -13.64
N LYS A 205 -14.13 -2.10 -12.63
CA LYS A 205 -15.59 -2.03 -12.76
C LYS A 205 -16.06 -0.65 -13.23
N LEU A 206 -15.57 0.41 -12.59
CA LEU A 206 -15.91 1.79 -12.98
C LEU A 206 -15.41 2.12 -14.40
N ALA A 207 -14.19 1.71 -14.76
CA ALA A 207 -13.66 1.90 -16.10
C ALA A 207 -14.49 1.18 -17.17
N LEU A 208 -14.86 -0.08 -16.90
CA LEU A 208 -15.71 -0.89 -17.76
C LEU A 208 -17.10 -0.27 -17.93
N GLU A 209 -17.75 0.13 -16.84
CA GLU A 209 -19.07 0.79 -16.88
C GLU A 209 -19.03 2.09 -17.68
N ASN A 210 -17.97 2.88 -17.54
CA ASN A 210 -17.79 4.12 -18.31
C ASN A 210 -17.59 3.83 -19.81
N ARG A 211 -16.78 2.83 -20.17
CA ARG A 211 -16.60 2.42 -21.57
C ARG A 211 -17.87 1.87 -22.19
N ILE A 212 -18.65 1.07 -21.45
CA ILE A 212 -19.96 0.58 -21.90
C ILE A 212 -20.91 1.76 -22.17
N LYS A 213 -20.94 2.76 -21.28
CA LYS A 213 -21.77 3.96 -21.47
C LYS A 213 -21.33 4.75 -22.71
N GLU A 214 -20.04 4.98 -22.90
CA GLU A 214 -19.49 5.70 -24.05
C GLU A 214 -19.84 5.01 -25.38
N ILE A 215 -19.65 3.70 -25.46
CA ILE A 215 -20.05 2.89 -26.63
C ILE A 215 -21.54 3.05 -26.91
N LYS A 216 -22.38 2.95 -25.87
CA LYS A 216 -23.84 3.09 -26.00
C LYS A 216 -24.24 4.48 -26.51
N THR A 217 -23.57 5.53 -26.04
CA THR A 217 -23.80 6.91 -26.51
C THR A 217 -23.44 7.04 -27.99
N ILE A 218 -22.29 6.51 -28.41
CA ILE A 218 -21.86 6.54 -29.82
C ILE A 218 -22.87 5.84 -30.73
N HIS A 219 -23.37 4.66 -30.33
CA HIS A 219 -24.44 3.94 -31.04
C HIS A 219 -25.72 4.75 -31.19
N SER A 220 -26.11 5.49 -30.14
CA SER A 220 -27.31 6.31 -30.20
C SER A 220 -27.24 7.47 -31.20
N PHE A 221 -26.03 7.94 -31.53
CA PHE A 221 -25.81 9.00 -32.53
C PHE A 221 -25.66 8.47 -33.96
N LEU A 222 -25.10 7.28 -34.15
CA LEU A 222 -24.73 6.75 -35.48
C LEU A 222 -25.83 5.94 -36.18
N GLY A 223 -26.87 5.50 -35.47
CA GLY A 223 -27.91 4.64 -36.05
C GLY A 223 -27.43 3.19 -36.31
N GLY A 224 -28.37 2.25 -36.44
CA GLY A 224 -28.16 0.80 -36.35
C GLY A 224 -27.41 0.09 -37.49
N THR A 225 -26.54 0.77 -38.25
CA THR A 225 -25.86 0.25 -39.45
C THR A 225 -24.35 0.04 -39.26
N ILE A 226 -23.88 -0.21 -38.05
CA ILE A 226 -22.45 -0.48 -37.79
C ILE A 226 -22.21 -2.00 -37.82
N LYS A 227 -21.51 -2.47 -38.86
CA LYS A 227 -21.01 -3.85 -38.94
C LYS A 227 -19.81 -4.07 -38.02
N SER A 228 -19.56 -5.30 -37.59
CA SER A 228 -18.34 -5.62 -36.84
C SER A 228 -17.10 -5.68 -37.74
N VAL A 229 -15.89 -5.50 -37.17
CA VAL A 229 -14.63 -5.66 -37.94
C VAL A 229 -14.54 -7.04 -38.59
N LYS A 230 -14.98 -8.09 -37.88
CA LYS A 230 -14.96 -9.47 -38.38
C LYS A 230 -15.88 -9.67 -39.59
N GLU A 231 -17.06 -9.05 -39.58
CA GLU A 231 -17.97 -9.06 -40.74
C GLU A 231 -17.35 -8.36 -41.95
N ILE A 232 -16.76 -7.18 -41.74
CA ILE A 232 -16.08 -6.42 -42.80
C ILE A 232 -14.88 -7.19 -43.36
N ASP A 233 -14.06 -7.79 -42.50
CA ASP A 233 -12.89 -8.55 -42.93
C ASP A 233 -13.27 -9.84 -43.67
N SER A 234 -14.36 -10.51 -43.26
CA SER A 234 -14.92 -11.63 -44.02
C SER A 234 -15.38 -11.21 -45.42
N GLU A 235 -16.09 -10.08 -45.53
CA GLU A 235 -16.54 -9.53 -46.82
C GLU A 235 -15.35 -9.12 -47.71
N ILE A 236 -14.28 -8.56 -47.14
CA ILE A 236 -13.05 -8.24 -47.88
C ILE A 236 -12.38 -9.52 -48.38
N GLU A 237 -12.28 -10.55 -47.55
CA GLU A 237 -11.66 -11.82 -47.91
C GLU A 237 -12.42 -12.55 -49.03
N ASP A 238 -13.75 -12.56 -48.97
CA ASP A 238 -14.59 -13.13 -50.02
C ASP A 238 -14.42 -12.38 -51.36
N LYS A 239 -14.32 -11.04 -51.30
CA LYS A 239 -14.03 -10.21 -52.49
C LYS A 239 -12.61 -10.38 -53.01
N ARG A 240 -11.62 -10.60 -52.15
CA ARG A 240 -10.24 -10.91 -52.56
C ARG A 240 -10.16 -12.24 -53.30
N LYS A 241 -10.79 -13.29 -52.77
CA LYS A 241 -10.88 -14.59 -53.47
C LYS A 241 -11.55 -14.45 -54.84
N ALA A 242 -12.57 -13.61 -54.96
CA ALA A 242 -13.20 -13.32 -56.25
C ALA A 242 -12.25 -12.58 -57.23
N ILE A 243 -11.42 -11.66 -56.73
CA ILE A 243 -10.37 -11.01 -57.53
C ILE A 243 -9.31 -12.02 -57.97
N ASP A 244 -8.82 -12.89 -57.09
CA ASP A 244 -7.80 -13.88 -57.42
C ASP A 244 -8.25 -14.83 -58.55
N VAL A 245 -9.51 -15.26 -58.51
CA VAL A 245 -10.12 -16.06 -59.59
C VAL A 245 -10.13 -15.28 -60.91
N LEU A 246 -10.53 -14.01 -60.89
CA LEU A 246 -10.55 -13.16 -62.08
C LEU A 246 -9.14 -12.83 -62.60
N GLU A 247 -8.15 -12.69 -61.72
CA GLU A 247 -6.75 -12.42 -62.08
C GLU A 247 -6.09 -13.63 -62.75
N LEU A 248 -6.32 -14.85 -62.25
CA LEU A 248 -5.91 -16.10 -62.90
C LEU A 248 -6.52 -16.23 -64.31
N GLU A 249 -7.79 -15.86 -64.45
CA GLU A 249 -8.46 -15.82 -65.74
C GLU A 249 -7.88 -14.74 -66.67
N VAL A 250 -7.37 -13.62 -66.15
CA VAL A 250 -6.72 -12.56 -66.92
C VAL A 250 -5.29 -12.93 -67.33
N GLU A 251 -4.56 -13.70 -66.52
CA GLU A 251 -3.24 -14.25 -66.87
C GLU A 251 -3.30 -15.26 -68.01
N ALA A 252 -4.38 -16.06 -68.08
CA ALA A 252 -4.63 -17.01 -69.16
C ALA A 252 -4.83 -16.35 -70.54
N PHE A 253 -5.09 -15.03 -70.60
CA PHE A 253 -5.30 -14.27 -71.84
C PHE A 253 -4.02 -13.60 -72.42
N SER A 254 -2.83 -13.89 -71.88
CA SER A 254 -1.62 -13.11 -72.16
C SER A 254 -0.96 -13.35 -73.54
N ILE A 255 -0.67 -12.25 -74.26
CA ILE A 255 0.35 -12.15 -75.33
C ILE A 255 1.26 -10.96 -74.96
N PRO A 256 2.60 -11.08 -75.05
CA PRO A 256 3.51 -9.99 -74.74
C PRO A 256 3.46 -8.91 -75.83
N SER A 257 3.46 -7.64 -75.44
CA SER A 257 3.82 -6.54 -76.34
C SER A 257 4.98 -5.75 -75.77
N GLU A 258 6.03 -5.59 -76.58
CA GLU A 258 7.13 -4.67 -76.35
C GLU A 258 6.73 -3.31 -76.90
N ASP A 259 6.60 -2.30 -76.03
CA ASP A 259 7.08 -0.95 -76.30
C ASP A 259 6.90 -0.07 -75.07
N GLY A 260 7.98 0.59 -74.66
CA GLY A 260 8.04 1.57 -73.58
C GLY A 260 8.71 2.86 -74.06
N SER A 261 8.44 3.98 -73.38
CA SER A 261 9.33 5.17 -73.34
C SER A 261 8.79 6.38 -72.54
N SER A 262 8.18 6.20 -71.36
CA SER A 262 7.84 7.34 -70.48
C SER A 262 8.12 7.17 -68.98
N GLU A 263 8.77 6.08 -68.56
CA GLU A 263 8.81 5.63 -67.15
C GLU A 263 10.01 6.13 -66.31
N ASP A 264 10.97 6.84 -66.90
CA ASP A 264 12.32 7.01 -66.33
C ASP A 264 12.43 8.05 -65.18
N GLU A 265 11.52 9.02 -65.10
CA GLU A 265 11.56 10.09 -64.09
C GLU A 265 10.81 9.71 -62.80
N VAL A 266 9.67 9.04 -62.93
CA VAL A 266 8.87 8.52 -61.81
C VAL A 266 9.63 7.43 -61.06
N LEU A 267 10.33 6.56 -61.80
CA LEU A 267 11.16 5.50 -61.23
C LEU A 267 12.33 6.08 -60.40
N LYS A 268 13.01 7.12 -60.91
CA LYS A 268 14.10 7.80 -60.18
C LYS A 268 13.62 8.42 -58.88
N LYS A 269 12.44 9.08 -58.89
CA LYS A 269 11.87 9.69 -57.69
C LYS A 269 11.51 8.65 -56.63
N LEU A 270 10.88 7.55 -57.04
CA LEU A 270 10.50 6.47 -56.14
C LEU A 270 11.72 5.77 -55.51
N ILE A 271 12.81 5.60 -56.26
CA ILE A 271 14.08 5.06 -55.72
C ILE A 271 14.64 5.95 -54.61
N LEU A 272 14.60 7.28 -54.77
CA LEU A 272 15.05 8.22 -53.74
C LEU A 272 14.18 8.16 -52.48
N GLU A 273 12.85 8.10 -52.64
CA GLU A 273 11.92 7.97 -51.52
C GLU A 273 12.12 6.66 -50.74
N VAL A 274 12.40 5.55 -51.43
CA VAL A 274 12.77 4.27 -50.79
C VAL A 274 14.09 4.38 -50.03
N GLN A 275 15.11 5.04 -50.59
CA GLN A 275 16.39 5.23 -49.91
C GLN A 275 16.25 6.07 -48.63
N GLU A 276 15.48 7.16 -48.68
CA GLU A 276 15.19 7.99 -47.51
C GLU A 276 14.42 7.22 -46.44
N ALA A 277 13.39 6.46 -46.83
CA ALA A 277 12.62 5.61 -45.91
C ALA A 277 13.51 4.54 -45.23
N ARG A 278 14.46 3.93 -45.96
CA ARG A 278 15.45 3.00 -45.38
C ARG A 278 16.41 3.68 -44.40
N GLY A 279 16.83 4.90 -44.69
CA GLY A 279 17.67 5.70 -43.77
C GLY A 279 16.97 6.01 -42.46
N ASN A 280 15.69 6.41 -42.54
CA ASN A 280 14.84 6.66 -41.38
C ASN A 280 14.59 5.37 -40.58
N TYR A 281 14.30 4.24 -41.26
CA TYR A 281 14.12 2.94 -40.61
C TYR A 281 15.35 2.54 -39.79
N THR A 282 16.54 2.68 -40.38
CA THR A 282 17.82 2.37 -39.70
C THR A 282 18.07 3.28 -38.50
N SER A 283 17.76 4.58 -38.62
CA SER A 283 17.92 5.54 -37.53
C SER A 283 16.97 5.24 -36.35
N CYS A 284 15.71 4.91 -36.63
CA CYS A 284 14.75 4.46 -35.62
C CYS A 284 15.23 3.18 -34.91
N GLN A 285 15.79 2.21 -35.65
CA GLN A 285 16.37 1.00 -35.05
C GLN A 285 17.53 1.30 -34.10
N GLN A 286 18.43 2.23 -34.46
CA GLN A 286 19.56 2.61 -33.61
C GLN A 286 19.11 3.28 -32.31
N GLU A 287 18.13 4.19 -32.38
CA GLU A 287 17.56 4.84 -31.19
C GLU A 287 16.85 3.84 -30.27
N ILE A 288 16.12 2.87 -30.84
CA ILE A 288 15.52 1.76 -30.06
C ILE A 288 16.60 0.93 -29.37
N ALA A 289 17.68 0.57 -30.07
CA ALA A 289 18.78 -0.21 -29.52
C ALA A 289 19.46 0.53 -28.36
N LYS A 290 19.71 1.84 -28.50
CA LYS A 290 20.27 2.70 -27.45
C LYS A 290 19.37 2.76 -26.21
N THR A 291 18.08 3.09 -26.38
CA THR A 291 17.14 3.14 -25.26
C THR A 291 17.02 1.77 -24.57
N SER A 292 17.03 0.68 -25.35
CA SER A 292 17.00 -0.69 -24.82
C SER A 292 18.26 -1.01 -24.00
N PHE A 293 19.44 -0.61 -24.47
CA PHE A 293 20.69 -0.77 -23.73
C PHE A 293 20.66 -0.01 -22.40
N GLU A 294 20.25 1.27 -22.41
CA GLU A 294 20.14 2.08 -21.20
C GLU A 294 19.17 1.50 -20.15
N ILE A 295 18.08 0.86 -20.61
CA ILE A 295 17.15 0.15 -19.72
C ILE A 295 17.83 -1.06 -19.10
N ASN A 296 18.57 -1.85 -19.88
CA ASN A 296 19.23 -3.05 -19.39
C ASN A 296 20.33 -2.72 -18.37
N ASP A 297 21.15 -1.70 -18.64
CA ASP A 297 22.16 -1.21 -17.71
C ASP A 297 21.54 -0.73 -16.39
N SER A 298 20.44 0.03 -16.46
CA SER A 298 19.71 0.47 -15.27
C SER A 298 19.17 -0.71 -14.45
N LYS A 299 18.74 -1.80 -15.10
CA LYS A 299 18.31 -3.03 -14.40
C LYS A 299 19.47 -3.72 -13.68
N MET A 300 20.63 -3.83 -14.31
CA MET A 300 21.84 -4.40 -13.69
C MET A 300 22.29 -3.55 -12.48
N PHE A 301 22.21 -2.23 -12.59
CA PHE A 301 22.50 -1.33 -11.48
C PHE A 301 21.56 -1.56 -10.29
N ILE A 302 20.25 -1.64 -10.52
CA ILE A 302 19.25 -1.95 -9.48
C ILE A 302 19.52 -3.31 -8.82
N GLU A 303 19.88 -4.31 -9.61
CA GLU A 303 20.22 -5.63 -9.09
C GLU A 303 21.44 -5.56 -8.14
N SER A 304 22.47 -4.78 -8.52
CA SER A 304 23.66 -4.56 -7.67
C SER A 304 23.31 -3.88 -6.34
N LEU A 305 22.45 -2.86 -6.35
CA LEU A 305 21.98 -2.17 -5.15
C LEU A 305 21.14 -3.11 -4.27
N SER A 306 20.29 -3.93 -4.89
CA SER A 306 19.46 -4.91 -4.19
C SER A 306 20.30 -5.97 -3.48
N ARG A 307 21.38 -6.45 -4.10
CA ARG A 307 22.35 -7.35 -3.47
C ARG A 307 23.04 -6.69 -2.27
N ARG A 308 23.40 -5.39 -2.35
CA ARG A 308 23.98 -4.64 -1.22
C ARG A 308 23.00 -4.53 -0.04
N VAL A 309 21.73 -4.23 -0.30
CA VAL A 309 20.69 -4.21 0.77
C VAL A 309 20.55 -5.57 1.43
N LYS A 310 20.58 -6.66 0.64
CA LYS A 310 20.53 -8.02 1.17
C LYS A 310 21.73 -8.33 2.06
N ALA A 311 22.94 -8.02 1.60
CA ALA A 311 24.17 -8.22 2.36
C ALA A 311 24.18 -7.43 3.69
N LEU A 312 23.66 -6.20 3.70
CA LEU A 312 23.52 -5.41 4.94
C LEU A 312 22.56 -6.07 5.94
N LYS A 313 21.45 -6.66 5.47
CA LYS A 313 20.53 -7.42 6.33
C LYS A 313 21.19 -8.69 6.87
N GLU A 314 21.85 -9.46 6.01
CA GLU A 314 22.58 -10.66 6.40
C GLU A 314 23.69 -10.35 7.42
N THR A 315 24.34 -9.18 7.30
CA THR A 315 25.33 -8.70 8.28
C THR A 315 24.67 -8.49 9.65
N GLN A 316 23.49 -7.87 9.70
CA GLN A 316 22.74 -7.69 10.94
C GLN A 316 22.32 -9.04 11.55
N ASP A 317 21.81 -9.96 10.72
CA ASP A 317 21.40 -11.29 11.17
C ASP A 317 22.62 -12.07 11.72
N THR A 318 23.78 -11.93 11.07
CA THR A 318 25.04 -12.51 11.53
C THR A 318 25.50 -11.90 12.86
N ILE A 319 25.43 -10.57 13.02
CA ILE A 319 25.77 -9.90 14.29
C ILE A 319 24.87 -10.41 15.42
N ASN A 320 23.56 -10.52 15.18
CA ASN A 320 22.59 -11.02 16.16
C ASN A 320 22.80 -12.51 16.48
N ALA A 321 23.16 -13.35 15.50
CA ALA A 321 23.44 -14.76 15.73
C ALA A 321 24.76 -14.99 16.47
N LEU A 322 25.78 -14.15 16.21
CA LEU A 322 27.08 -14.24 16.87
C LEU A 322 27.07 -13.59 18.27
N SER A 323 26.11 -12.71 18.59
CA SER A 323 26.05 -12.07 19.92
C SER A 323 25.74 -13.03 21.08
N ASP A 324 25.23 -14.23 20.78
CA ASP A 324 24.96 -15.29 21.76
C ASP A 324 26.09 -16.33 21.85
N ILE A 325 27.17 -16.19 21.07
CA ILE A 325 28.33 -17.08 21.19
C ILE A 325 29.17 -16.62 22.37
N ALA A 326 29.05 -17.34 23.49
CA ALA A 326 30.01 -17.25 24.58
C ALA A 326 31.36 -17.77 24.09
N PHE A 327 32.32 -16.86 23.88
CA PHE A 327 33.69 -17.25 23.54
C PHE A 327 34.39 -17.73 24.81
N ASN A 328 34.65 -19.05 24.90
CA ASN A 328 35.48 -19.61 25.98
C ASN A 328 36.95 -19.21 25.84
N HIS A 329 37.40 -18.93 24.60
CA HIS A 329 38.77 -18.55 24.28
C HIS A 329 38.77 -17.37 23.31
N CYS A 330 39.76 -16.49 23.45
CA CYS A 330 39.88 -15.30 22.62
C CYS A 330 40.23 -15.71 21.18
N PRO A 331 39.45 -15.31 20.16
CA PRO A 331 39.71 -15.70 18.78
C PRO A 331 41.03 -15.14 18.21
N ALA A 332 41.61 -14.11 18.83
CA ALA A 332 42.86 -13.51 18.38
C ALA A 332 44.11 -14.17 18.97
N CYS A 333 44.12 -14.44 20.27
CA CYS A 333 45.30 -14.95 20.99
C CYS A 333 45.12 -16.34 21.62
N GLN A 334 43.93 -16.93 21.52
CA GLN A 334 43.54 -18.22 22.10
C GLN A 334 43.65 -18.33 23.62
N ALA A 335 43.88 -17.21 24.33
CA ALA A 335 43.82 -17.20 25.79
C ALA A 335 42.38 -17.45 26.27
N GLU A 336 42.25 -18.15 27.39
CA GLU A 336 40.97 -18.42 28.04
C GLU A 336 40.32 -17.10 28.47
N VAL A 337 39.06 -16.91 28.10
CA VAL A 337 38.33 -15.65 28.32
C VAL A 337 37.69 -15.70 29.70
N GLN A 338 38.18 -14.86 30.61
CA GLN A 338 37.58 -14.74 31.93
C GLN A 338 36.23 -14.03 31.83
N SER A 339 35.18 -14.70 32.32
CA SER A 339 33.85 -14.13 32.46
C SER A 339 33.90 -12.89 33.36
N GLN A 340 33.53 -11.73 32.81
CA GLN A 340 33.35 -10.51 33.60
C GLN A 340 31.88 -10.36 34.05
N PRO A 341 31.63 -9.84 35.27
CA PRO A 341 30.27 -9.65 35.79
C PRO A 341 29.43 -8.67 34.95
N THR A 342 30.06 -7.70 34.30
CA THR A 342 29.42 -6.69 33.44
C THR A 342 30.33 -6.36 32.26
N GLY A 343 29.75 -6.22 31.06
CA GLY A 343 30.50 -5.89 29.83
C GLY A 343 30.82 -7.07 28.91
N CYS A 344 31.54 -6.80 27.83
CA CYS A 344 32.00 -7.81 26.89
C CYS A 344 33.26 -8.49 27.42
N SER A 345 33.24 -9.82 27.57
CA SER A 345 34.38 -10.60 28.08
C SER A 345 35.64 -10.55 27.20
N LEU A 346 35.53 -10.08 25.94
CA LEU A 346 36.66 -9.97 25.00
C LEU A 346 37.33 -8.59 25.01
N CYS A 347 36.55 -7.50 24.97
CA CYS A 347 37.10 -6.14 24.83
C CYS A 347 36.95 -5.28 26.10
N GLY A 348 36.29 -5.77 27.15
CA GLY A 348 36.13 -5.06 28.42
C GLY A 348 35.18 -3.86 28.35
N THR A 349 34.59 -3.55 27.19
CA THR A 349 33.60 -2.48 27.07
C THR A 349 32.36 -2.87 27.86
N THR A 350 32.06 -2.08 28.90
CA THR A 350 30.80 -2.18 29.65
C THR A 350 29.65 -2.00 28.67
N LYS A 351 28.81 -3.04 28.54
CA LYS A 351 27.60 -3.01 27.70
C LYS A 351 26.75 -1.85 28.21
N SER A 352 26.75 -0.75 27.47
CA SER A 352 25.63 0.18 27.52
C SER A 352 24.41 -0.61 27.07
N GLU A 353 23.39 -0.73 27.93
CA GLU A 353 22.12 -1.40 27.62
C GLU A 353 21.45 -0.85 26.34
N LEU A 354 21.93 0.28 25.81
CA LEU A 354 21.47 0.92 24.57
C LEU A 354 21.98 0.22 23.29
N GLY A 355 22.95 -0.70 23.34
CA GLY A 355 23.65 -1.20 22.14
C GLY A 355 23.01 -2.37 21.38
N ILE A 356 22.15 -3.18 22.02
CA ILE A 356 21.63 -4.42 21.40
C ILE A 356 20.44 -4.13 20.47
N ASN A 357 19.71 -3.04 20.72
CA ASN A 357 18.44 -2.76 20.06
C ASN A 357 18.52 -1.63 19.01
N VAL A 358 19.72 -1.18 18.66
CA VAL A 358 19.95 -0.13 17.64
C VAL A 358 20.43 -0.80 16.36
N ASP A 359 19.85 -0.45 15.21
CA ASP A 359 20.24 -0.97 13.90
C ASP A 359 21.21 0.04 13.24
N PRO A 360 22.54 -0.18 13.33
CA PRO A 360 23.52 0.77 12.80
C PRO A 360 23.47 0.86 11.26
N THR A 361 22.88 -0.13 10.59
CA THR A 361 22.78 -0.18 9.14
C THR A 361 21.56 0.55 8.60
N PHE A 362 20.61 0.94 9.46
CA PHE A 362 19.31 1.46 9.06
C PHE A 362 19.42 2.62 8.06
N LYS A 363 20.20 3.65 8.37
CA LYS A 363 20.36 4.84 7.52
C LYS A 363 20.89 4.49 6.13
N VAL A 364 21.98 3.72 6.07
CA VAL A 364 22.60 3.28 4.80
C VAL A 364 21.63 2.40 4.01
N ARG A 365 20.92 1.48 4.68
CA ARG A 365 19.89 0.66 4.05
C ARG A 365 18.79 1.52 3.43
N LYS A 366 18.29 2.53 4.14
CA LYS A 366 17.24 3.44 3.65
C LYS A 366 17.71 4.28 2.47
N GLU A 367 18.95 4.76 2.49
CA GLU A 367 19.52 5.51 1.38
C GLU A 367 19.61 4.67 0.10
N ILE A 368 20.07 3.42 0.20
CA ILE A 368 20.12 2.50 -0.96
C ILE A 368 18.69 2.14 -1.43
N GLU A 369 17.76 1.92 -0.51
CA GLU A 369 16.34 1.69 -0.86
C GLU A 369 15.74 2.87 -1.64
N PHE A 370 16.08 4.12 -1.28
CA PHE A 370 15.67 5.31 -2.04
C PHE A 370 16.30 5.36 -3.44
N GLN A 371 17.59 5.03 -3.57
CA GLN A 371 18.26 4.98 -4.88
C GLN A 371 17.64 3.93 -5.81
N ILE A 372 17.24 2.78 -5.26
CA ILE A 372 16.51 1.75 -6.01
C ILE A 372 15.17 2.31 -6.51
N ALA A 373 14.38 2.94 -5.63
CA ALA A 373 13.07 3.49 -5.99
C ALA A 373 13.17 4.54 -7.10
N GLU A 374 14.14 5.44 -7.02
CA GLU A 374 14.41 6.45 -8.04
C GLU A 374 14.80 5.82 -9.39
N SER A 375 15.67 4.80 -9.36
CA SER A 375 16.13 4.09 -10.56
C SER A 375 14.99 3.34 -11.26
N VAL A 376 14.06 2.74 -10.51
CA VAL A 376 12.87 2.06 -11.07
C VAL A 376 11.99 3.05 -11.83
N LEU A 377 11.74 4.23 -11.25
CA LEU A 377 10.91 5.26 -11.88
C LEU A 377 11.54 5.81 -13.17
N LEU A 378 12.87 5.89 -13.24
CA LEU A 378 13.59 6.23 -14.47
C LEU A 378 13.43 5.15 -15.56
N ILE A 379 13.41 3.87 -15.18
CA ILE A 379 13.18 2.76 -16.12
C ILE A 379 11.77 2.85 -16.73
N GLU A 380 10.74 3.15 -15.94
CA GLU A 380 9.36 3.28 -16.46
C GLU A 380 9.26 4.38 -17.53
N LYS A 381 9.90 5.53 -17.31
CA LYS A 381 9.98 6.61 -18.30
C LYS A 381 10.69 6.17 -19.58
N LYS A 382 11.81 5.46 -19.45
CA LYS A 382 12.56 4.91 -20.60
C LYS A 382 11.74 3.85 -21.36
N GLN A 383 10.98 3.00 -20.66
CA GLN A 383 10.10 2.01 -21.28
C GLN A 383 8.96 2.64 -22.08
N LYS A 384 8.36 3.71 -21.55
CA LYS A 384 7.34 4.47 -22.29
C LYS A 384 7.92 5.06 -23.59
N ARG A 385 9.09 5.70 -23.51
CA ARG A 385 9.82 6.22 -24.68
C ARG A 385 10.13 5.11 -25.68
N LEU A 386 10.57 3.93 -25.22
CA LEU A 386 10.81 2.77 -26.09
C LEU A 386 9.54 2.32 -26.82
N GLY A 387 8.37 2.36 -26.15
CA GLY A 387 7.07 2.08 -26.75
C GLY A 387 6.72 3.06 -27.87
N GLU A 388 6.91 4.36 -27.63
CA GLU A 388 6.71 5.41 -28.63
C GLU A 388 7.63 5.22 -29.85
N GLN A 389 8.91 4.95 -29.63
CA GLN A 389 9.90 4.68 -30.70
C GLN A 389 9.54 3.44 -31.53
N ARG A 390 8.97 2.39 -30.93
CA ARG A 390 8.51 1.18 -31.65
C ARG A 390 7.30 1.45 -32.55
N VAL A 391 6.38 2.31 -32.12
CA VAL A 391 5.24 2.72 -32.96
C VAL A 391 5.74 3.50 -34.18
N GLU A 392 6.69 4.41 -33.98
CA GLU A 392 7.32 5.16 -35.07
C GLU A 392 8.03 4.22 -36.07
N LEU A 393 8.79 3.22 -35.57
CA LEU A 393 9.43 2.23 -36.43
C LEU A 393 8.41 1.48 -37.31
N ASN A 394 7.29 1.01 -36.75
CA ASN A 394 6.26 0.29 -37.50
C ASN A 394 5.62 1.15 -38.61
N GLN A 395 5.46 2.46 -38.37
CA GLN A 395 4.94 3.40 -39.36
C GLN A 395 5.92 3.55 -40.53
N VAL A 396 7.22 3.71 -40.22
CA VAL A 396 8.28 3.79 -41.23
C VAL A 396 8.39 2.47 -42.00
N GLU A 397 8.28 1.32 -41.33
CA GLU A 397 8.30 -0.01 -41.96
C GLU A 397 7.12 -0.23 -42.92
N THR A 398 5.91 0.15 -42.53
CA THR A 398 4.72 0.04 -43.38
C THR A 398 4.88 0.91 -44.64
N LYS A 399 5.33 2.16 -44.46
CA LYS A 399 5.59 3.08 -45.57
C LYS A 399 6.69 2.57 -46.50
N LEU A 400 7.76 2.01 -45.93
CA LEU A 400 8.83 1.39 -46.71
C LEU A 400 8.30 0.21 -47.54
N GLY A 401 7.47 -0.66 -46.95
CA GLY A 401 6.85 -1.79 -47.66
C GLY A 401 5.88 -1.38 -48.77
N GLU A 402 5.14 -0.27 -48.60
CA GLU A 402 4.30 0.31 -49.67
C GLU A 402 5.16 0.82 -50.83
N LEU A 403 6.19 1.61 -50.53
CA LEU A 403 7.11 2.15 -51.55
C LEU A 403 7.86 1.04 -52.30
N GLU A 404 8.24 -0.05 -51.62
CA GLU A 404 8.90 -1.20 -52.25
C GLU A 404 7.94 -1.98 -53.18
N ARG A 405 6.65 -2.12 -52.82
CA ARG A 405 5.65 -2.73 -53.71
C ARG A 405 5.34 -1.88 -54.93
N ASP A 406 5.22 -0.57 -54.75
CA ASP A 406 5.00 0.36 -55.86
C ASP A 406 6.16 0.29 -56.86
N LEU A 407 7.39 0.15 -56.35
CA LEU A 407 8.59 -0.02 -57.17
C LEU A 407 8.59 -1.36 -57.95
N GLU A 408 8.03 -2.41 -57.39
CA GLU A 408 7.92 -3.73 -58.03
C GLU A 408 6.83 -3.78 -59.12
N ILE A 409 5.71 -3.08 -58.92
CA ILE A 409 4.62 -2.99 -59.91
C ILE A 409 5.06 -2.24 -61.16
N ILE A 410 5.77 -1.11 -60.99
CA ILE A 410 6.27 -0.29 -62.11
C ILE A 410 7.33 -1.02 -62.93
N ARG A 411 7.99 -2.05 -62.37
CA ARG A 411 8.98 -2.87 -63.09
C ARG A 411 8.40 -3.94 -64.05
N LYS A 412 7.08 -4.15 -64.11
CA LYS A 412 6.46 -5.20 -64.96
C LYS A 412 6.01 -4.66 -66.34
N PRO A 413 6.26 -5.40 -67.46
CA PRO A 413 5.93 -4.93 -68.82
C PRO A 413 4.42 -4.91 -69.14
N GLN A 414 3.99 -3.95 -69.99
CA GLN A 414 2.58 -3.71 -70.36
C GLN A 414 1.98 -4.73 -71.36
N ARG A 415 0.64 -4.91 -71.31
CA ARG A 415 -0.15 -5.90 -72.07
C ARG A 415 -1.11 -5.23 -73.08
N THR A 416 -1.33 -5.81 -74.26
CA THR A 416 -2.41 -5.42 -75.20
C THR A 416 -3.79 -5.88 -74.74
N VAL A 417 -4.80 -5.01 -74.82
CA VAL A 417 -6.11 -5.20 -74.17
C VAL A 417 -7.23 -5.53 -75.17
N ASN A 418 -7.87 -6.71 -75.06
CA ASN A 418 -9.12 -7.09 -75.77
C ASN A 418 -10.38 -6.69 -74.94
N ILE A 419 -11.57 -6.59 -75.55
CA ILE A 419 -12.86 -6.21 -74.93
C ILE A 419 -13.25 -7.14 -73.78
N GLN A 420 -13.05 -8.45 -73.89
CA GLN A 420 -13.28 -9.40 -72.79
C GLN A 420 -12.31 -9.18 -71.62
N LEU A 421 -11.06 -8.81 -71.92
CA LEU A 421 -10.08 -8.39 -70.92
C LEU A 421 -10.53 -7.09 -70.23
N ARG A 422 -11.10 -6.13 -70.97
CA ARG A 422 -11.65 -4.89 -70.39
C ARG A 422 -12.79 -5.15 -69.42
N GLN A 423 -13.69 -6.09 -69.71
CA GLN A 423 -14.80 -6.42 -68.82
C GLN A 423 -14.28 -7.03 -67.51
N LYS A 424 -13.39 -8.03 -67.56
CA LYS A 424 -12.80 -8.61 -66.34
C LYS A 424 -11.97 -7.59 -65.55
N LEU A 425 -11.22 -6.71 -66.22
CA LEU A 425 -10.51 -5.62 -65.56
C LEU A 425 -11.46 -4.61 -64.91
N ALA A 426 -12.63 -4.35 -65.51
CA ALA A 426 -13.67 -3.49 -64.93
C ALA A 426 -14.32 -4.13 -63.68
N ASP A 427 -14.58 -5.45 -63.72
CA ASP A 427 -15.12 -6.20 -62.58
C ASP A 427 -14.12 -6.25 -61.42
N ILE A 428 -12.83 -6.50 -61.71
CA ILE A 428 -11.74 -6.39 -60.73
C ILE A 428 -11.70 -4.96 -60.16
N GLY A 429 -11.86 -3.94 -61.00
CA GLY A 429 -11.94 -2.54 -60.58
C GLY A 429 -13.13 -2.26 -59.64
N GLY A 430 -14.30 -2.84 -59.93
CA GLY A 430 -15.49 -2.77 -59.10
C GLY A 430 -15.27 -3.40 -57.73
N LEU A 431 -14.76 -4.63 -57.68
CA LEU A 431 -14.44 -5.33 -56.44
C LEU A 431 -13.36 -4.60 -55.63
N ARG A 432 -12.32 -4.04 -56.29
CA ARG A 432 -11.29 -3.21 -55.62
C ARG A 432 -11.90 -1.93 -55.03
N ASN A 433 -12.85 -1.30 -55.71
CA ASN A 433 -13.56 -0.13 -55.20
C ASN A 433 -14.45 -0.48 -54.00
N GLU A 434 -15.12 -1.63 -54.01
CA GLU A 434 -15.90 -2.12 -52.86
C GLU A 434 -15.00 -2.44 -51.67
N ILE A 435 -13.86 -3.11 -51.90
CA ILE A 435 -12.83 -3.31 -50.86
C ILE A 435 -12.33 -1.97 -50.33
N LYS A 436 -12.14 -0.96 -51.19
CA LYS A 436 -11.74 0.39 -50.78
C LYS A 436 -12.82 1.07 -49.93
N ALA A 437 -14.10 0.91 -50.28
CA ALA A 437 -15.22 1.43 -49.50
C ALA A 437 -15.34 0.76 -48.12
N LEU A 438 -15.20 -0.57 -48.07
CA LEU A 438 -15.16 -1.34 -46.82
C LEU A 438 -13.98 -0.93 -45.93
N ASN A 439 -12.78 -0.76 -46.51
CA ASN A 439 -11.61 -0.26 -45.79
C ASN A 439 -11.78 1.19 -45.30
N ASN A 440 -12.44 2.05 -46.08
CA ASN A 440 -12.76 3.41 -45.67
C ASN A 440 -13.77 3.44 -44.52
N SER A 441 -14.79 2.58 -44.55
CA SER A 441 -15.74 2.41 -43.44
C SER A 441 -15.02 1.91 -42.18
N LYS A 442 -14.08 0.97 -42.32
CA LYS A 442 -13.23 0.52 -41.20
C LYS A 442 -12.38 1.65 -40.63
N LYS A 443 -11.86 2.56 -41.47
CA LYS A 443 -11.14 3.77 -41.04
C LYS A 443 -12.05 4.76 -40.32
N GLU A 444 -13.27 4.95 -40.81
CA GLU A 444 -14.27 5.85 -40.23
C GLU A 444 -14.67 5.41 -38.81
N PHE A 445 -14.86 4.10 -38.61
CA PHE A 445 -15.22 3.51 -37.31
C PHE A 445 -14.05 2.97 -36.50
N ALA A 446 -12.79 3.21 -36.92
CA ALA A 446 -11.58 2.68 -36.26
C ALA A 446 -11.54 3.00 -34.76
N LYS A 447 -11.96 4.20 -34.38
CA LYS A 447 -12.05 4.62 -32.97
C LYS A 447 -13.08 3.80 -32.18
N LEU A 448 -14.25 3.53 -32.78
CA LEU A 448 -15.31 2.74 -32.13
C LEU A 448 -14.90 1.29 -31.95
N TYR A 449 -14.20 0.70 -32.93
CA TYR A 449 -13.66 -0.64 -32.79
C TYR A 449 -12.60 -0.73 -31.70
N GLY A 450 -11.72 0.27 -31.61
CA GLY A 450 -10.77 0.38 -30.49
C GLY A 450 -11.47 0.42 -29.12
N LEU A 451 -12.63 1.10 -29.02
CA LEU A 451 -13.42 1.10 -27.78
C LEU A 451 -14.00 -0.29 -27.44
N TYR A 452 -14.41 -1.09 -28.43
CA TYR A 452 -14.83 -2.47 -28.16
C TYR A 452 -13.69 -3.34 -27.66
N ASP A 453 -12.52 -3.25 -28.29
CA ASP A 453 -11.34 -4.01 -27.88
C ASP A 453 -10.91 -3.62 -26.46
N GLU A 454 -10.93 -2.33 -26.13
CA GLU A 454 -10.70 -1.84 -24.77
C GLU A 454 -11.73 -2.39 -23.78
N ARG A 455 -13.03 -2.36 -24.13
CA ARG A 455 -14.10 -2.93 -23.29
C ARG A 455 -13.87 -4.43 -23.05
N ASP A 456 -13.57 -5.20 -24.08
CA ASP A 456 -13.40 -6.65 -23.98
C ASP A 456 -12.16 -7.00 -23.16
N THR A 457 -11.09 -6.22 -23.30
CA THR A 457 -9.90 -6.30 -22.47
C THR A 457 -10.22 -6.00 -21.00
N LEU A 458 -10.96 -4.91 -20.73
CA LEU A 458 -11.41 -4.55 -19.38
C LEU A 458 -12.30 -5.63 -18.76
N GLN A 459 -13.24 -6.19 -19.53
CA GLN A 459 -14.15 -7.24 -19.08
C GLN A 459 -13.39 -8.53 -18.73
N THR A 460 -12.44 -8.93 -19.58
CA THR A 460 -11.60 -10.13 -19.34
C THR A 460 -10.76 -9.96 -18.09
N ASN A 461 -10.14 -8.79 -17.92
CA ASN A 461 -9.37 -8.46 -16.71
C ASN A 461 -10.25 -8.41 -15.46
N PHE A 462 -11.47 -7.87 -15.56
CA PHE A 462 -12.43 -7.85 -14.46
C PHE A 462 -12.81 -9.27 -14.03
N ASN A 463 -13.22 -10.13 -14.96
CA ASN A 463 -13.63 -11.51 -14.67
C ASN A 463 -12.47 -12.30 -14.04
N SER A 464 -11.27 -12.19 -14.60
CA SER A 464 -10.09 -12.89 -14.08
C SER A 464 -9.74 -12.44 -12.64
N LEU A 465 -9.86 -11.16 -12.33
CA LEU A 465 -9.53 -10.62 -11.02
C LEU A 465 -10.62 -10.96 -9.99
N ASP A 466 -11.90 -10.94 -10.40
CA ASP A 466 -13.03 -11.34 -9.54
C ASP A 466 -12.91 -12.81 -9.13
N ASP A 467 -12.66 -13.70 -10.10
CA ASP A 467 -12.43 -15.12 -9.85
C ASP A 467 -11.25 -15.37 -8.88
N GLU A 468 -10.16 -14.60 -9.03
CA GLU A 468 -9.01 -14.69 -8.14
C GLU A 468 -9.36 -14.28 -6.70
N ILE A 469 -10.09 -13.16 -6.53
CA ILE A 469 -10.55 -12.68 -5.22
C ILE A 469 -11.47 -13.70 -4.56
N ASN A 470 -12.39 -14.31 -5.32
CA ASN A 470 -13.31 -15.32 -4.82
C ASN A 470 -12.56 -16.55 -4.31
N ARG A 471 -11.55 -17.02 -5.07
CA ARG A 471 -10.69 -18.15 -4.65
C ARG A 471 -9.89 -17.85 -3.38
N LEU A 472 -9.30 -16.67 -3.28
CA LEU A 472 -8.55 -16.25 -2.09
C LEU A 472 -9.45 -16.14 -0.86
N THR A 473 -10.64 -15.55 -1.03
CA THR A 473 -11.62 -15.39 0.06
C THR A 473 -12.09 -16.76 0.58
N LEU A 474 -12.40 -17.70 -0.31
CA LEU A 474 -12.82 -19.05 0.07
C LEU A 474 -11.73 -19.82 0.83
N ARG A 475 -10.45 -19.64 0.45
CA ARG A 475 -9.31 -20.26 1.13
C ARG A 475 -9.20 -19.81 2.59
N MET A 476 -9.54 -18.56 2.86
CA MET A 476 -9.39 -17.92 4.17
C MET A 476 -10.62 -18.04 5.07
N GLU A 477 -11.76 -18.47 4.54
CA GLU A 477 -13.06 -18.41 5.22
C GLU A 477 -13.08 -19.19 6.55
N ASN A 478 -12.48 -20.38 6.57
CA ASN A 478 -12.42 -21.22 7.78
C ASN A 478 -11.54 -20.59 8.87
N GLU A 479 -10.39 -20.03 8.48
CA GLU A 479 -9.49 -19.36 9.41
C GLU A 479 -10.13 -18.09 9.96
N LEU A 480 -10.81 -17.32 9.10
CA LEU A 480 -11.59 -16.14 9.49
C LEU A 480 -12.64 -16.49 10.54
N LYS A 481 -13.43 -17.55 10.31
CA LYS A 481 -14.44 -18.02 11.27
C LYS A 481 -13.81 -18.41 12.60
N ALA A 482 -12.69 -19.13 12.58
CA ALA A 482 -11.99 -19.53 13.81
C ALA A 482 -11.46 -18.33 14.60
N LYS A 483 -10.81 -17.36 13.95
CA LYS A 483 -10.27 -16.16 14.60
C LYS A 483 -11.37 -15.23 15.11
N LYS A 484 -12.45 -15.06 14.34
CA LYS A 484 -13.63 -14.32 14.80
C LYS A 484 -14.24 -14.96 16.05
N LYS A 485 -14.42 -16.28 16.05
CA LYS A 485 -14.94 -17.01 17.21
C LYS A 485 -14.08 -16.80 18.47
N LYS A 486 -12.75 -16.94 18.37
CA LYS A 486 -11.83 -16.67 19.49
C LYS A 486 -11.98 -15.24 20.03
N LEU A 487 -12.07 -14.25 19.13
CA LEU A 487 -12.23 -12.84 19.53
C LEU A 487 -13.58 -12.58 20.20
N SER A 488 -14.66 -13.19 19.69
CA SER A 488 -15.99 -13.12 20.30
C SER A 488 -16.00 -13.72 21.71
N GLU A 489 -15.41 -14.91 21.89
CA GLU A 489 -15.31 -15.58 23.20
C GLU A 489 -14.46 -14.76 24.19
N ALA A 490 -13.33 -14.19 23.74
CA ALA A 490 -12.50 -13.32 24.55
C ALA A 490 -13.24 -12.03 24.95
N THR A 491 -14.00 -11.43 24.03
CA THR A 491 -14.82 -10.24 24.31
C THR A 491 -15.88 -10.55 25.35
N LEU A 492 -16.62 -11.65 25.17
CA LEU A 492 -17.66 -12.07 26.11
C LEU A 492 -17.09 -12.34 27.51
N SER A 493 -15.91 -12.96 27.60
CA SER A 493 -15.24 -13.19 28.88
C SER A 493 -14.91 -11.91 29.64
N ILE A 494 -14.60 -10.81 28.94
CA ILE A 494 -14.29 -9.51 29.57
C ILE A 494 -15.58 -8.79 29.97
N LEU A 495 -16.63 -8.90 29.15
CA LEU A 495 -17.94 -8.31 29.43
C LEU A 495 -18.59 -8.89 30.69
N LYS A 496 -18.44 -10.20 30.93
CA LYS A 496 -18.98 -10.88 32.11
C LYS A 496 -18.45 -10.35 33.44
N ALA A 497 -17.32 -9.62 33.43
CA ALA A 497 -16.81 -8.97 34.63
C ALA A 497 -17.65 -7.76 35.07
N ASP A 498 -18.43 -7.16 34.17
CA ASP A 498 -19.33 -6.03 34.44
C ASP A 498 -20.68 -6.48 35.03
N ALA A 499 -20.64 -7.45 35.94
CA ALA A 499 -21.81 -8.01 36.56
C ALA A 499 -22.57 -6.94 37.37
N GLY A 500 -23.83 -6.69 37.00
CA GLY A 500 -24.74 -5.79 37.74
C GLY A 500 -25.19 -4.52 37.01
N HIS A 501 -24.65 -4.21 35.82
CA HIS A 501 -25.05 -3.00 35.08
C HIS A 501 -25.91 -3.29 33.84
N GLU A 502 -25.66 -4.38 33.13
CA GLU A 502 -26.42 -4.80 31.96
C GLU A 502 -26.57 -6.33 31.97
N GLU A 503 -27.80 -6.83 32.10
CA GLU A 503 -28.09 -8.27 32.23
C GLU A 503 -27.52 -9.07 31.04
N ILE A 504 -27.60 -8.51 29.83
CA ILE A 504 -27.11 -9.15 28.61
C ILE A 504 -25.58 -9.33 28.58
N PHE A 505 -24.81 -8.60 29.39
CA PHE A 505 -23.35 -8.81 29.49
C PHE A 505 -23.01 -10.05 30.33
N VAL A 506 -23.93 -10.46 31.20
CA VAL A 506 -23.79 -11.65 32.05
C VAL A 506 -24.37 -12.88 31.34
N ASP A 507 -25.60 -12.75 30.85
CA ASP A 507 -26.37 -13.86 30.26
C ASP A 507 -26.11 -14.07 28.77
N GLY A 508 -25.50 -13.07 28.12
CA GLY A 508 -25.22 -13.09 26.69
C GLY A 508 -24.38 -14.28 26.28
N ARG A 509 -24.70 -14.85 25.10
CA ARG A 509 -24.05 -16.07 24.61
C ARG A 509 -23.13 -15.80 23.44
N ASN A 510 -23.55 -14.94 22.52
CA ASN A 510 -22.86 -14.71 21.26
C ASN A 510 -22.54 -13.23 21.10
N VAL A 511 -21.24 -12.93 20.98
CA VAL A 511 -20.77 -11.61 20.50
C VAL A 511 -20.53 -11.74 19.00
N GLU A 512 -21.19 -10.91 18.21
CA GLU A 512 -20.96 -10.81 16.78
C GLU A 512 -20.38 -9.44 16.43
N PHE A 513 -19.54 -9.40 15.39
CA PHE A 513 -18.95 -8.15 14.95
C PHE A 513 -18.66 -8.15 13.46
N ASP A 514 -18.74 -6.95 12.90
CA ASP A 514 -18.44 -6.69 11.50
C ASP A 514 -17.58 -5.42 11.38
N PHE A 515 -16.35 -5.62 10.89
CA PHE A 515 -15.41 -4.52 10.67
C PHE A 515 -15.88 -3.57 9.56
N ALA A 516 -16.53 -4.07 8.50
CA ALA A 516 -17.05 -3.29 7.38
C ALA A 516 -18.29 -2.46 7.76
N GLU A 517 -19.04 -2.87 8.77
CA GLU A 517 -20.20 -2.14 9.31
C GLU A 517 -19.89 -1.34 10.58
N ASP A 518 -18.68 -1.49 11.14
CA ASP A 518 -18.17 -0.72 12.29
C ASP A 518 -18.82 -1.09 13.62
N ARG A 519 -19.41 -2.28 13.74
CA ARG A 519 -20.33 -2.62 14.83
C ARG A 519 -20.00 -3.91 15.55
N VAL A 520 -20.42 -3.96 16.81
CA VAL A 520 -20.42 -5.16 17.67
C VAL A 520 -21.81 -5.32 18.28
N THR A 521 -22.32 -6.53 18.30
CA THR A 521 -23.62 -6.88 18.86
C THR A 521 -23.49 -8.02 19.85
N ILE A 522 -24.45 -8.13 20.76
CA ILE A 522 -24.59 -9.27 21.68
C ILE A 522 -25.98 -9.83 21.49
N ASP A 523 -26.09 -11.10 21.10
CA ASP A 523 -27.36 -11.79 20.80
C ASP A 523 -28.31 -10.91 19.96
N ASP A 524 -27.83 -10.43 18.80
CA ASP A 524 -28.49 -9.52 17.85
C ASP A 524 -28.80 -8.10 18.35
N ARG A 525 -28.59 -7.81 19.64
CA ARG A 525 -28.77 -6.47 20.18
C ARG A 525 -27.53 -5.61 19.92
N ALA A 526 -27.76 -4.53 19.17
CA ALA A 526 -26.71 -3.58 18.78
C ALA A 526 -26.72 -2.27 19.56
N LEU A 527 -27.74 -2.01 20.39
CA LEU A 527 -27.93 -0.73 21.09
C LEU A 527 -28.13 -0.96 22.60
N PHE A 528 -27.24 -0.36 23.38
CA PHE A 528 -27.21 -0.40 24.85
C PHE A 528 -27.17 1.02 25.42
N SER A 529 -27.16 1.15 26.74
CA SER A 529 -26.89 2.44 27.39
C SER A 529 -25.52 2.99 26.95
N ALA A 530 -25.33 4.31 26.98
CA ALA A 530 -24.09 4.93 26.50
C ALA A 530 -22.85 4.45 27.27
N SER A 531 -22.96 4.23 28.58
CA SER A 531 -21.88 3.68 29.41
C SER A 531 -21.60 2.20 29.11
N SER A 532 -22.65 1.40 28.86
CA SER A 532 -22.50 0.00 28.39
C SER A 532 -21.84 -0.08 27.02
N MET A 533 -22.16 0.85 26.12
CA MET A 533 -21.49 0.94 24.83
C MET A 533 -20.00 1.24 24.95
N VAL A 534 -19.62 2.20 25.81
CA VAL A 534 -18.21 2.51 26.07
C VAL A 534 -17.49 1.30 26.66
N TYR A 535 -18.11 0.59 27.60
CA TYR A 535 -17.55 -0.63 28.18
C TYR A 535 -17.36 -1.72 27.12
N LEU A 536 -18.39 -2.02 26.32
CA LEU A 536 -18.33 -2.99 25.23
C LEU A 536 -17.25 -2.65 24.21
N LYS A 537 -17.19 -1.37 23.84
CA LYS A 537 -16.19 -0.82 22.94
C LYS A 537 -14.79 -1.15 23.47
N ASN A 538 -14.46 -0.74 24.69
CA ASN A 538 -13.15 -0.98 25.28
C ASN A 538 -12.84 -2.46 25.50
N ALA A 539 -13.82 -3.25 25.96
CA ALA A 539 -13.70 -4.70 26.13
C ALA A 539 -13.32 -5.41 24.83
N PHE A 540 -13.91 -5.02 23.70
CA PHE A 540 -13.56 -5.58 22.39
C PHE A 540 -12.09 -5.32 22.01
N ARG A 541 -11.55 -4.12 22.29
CA ARG A 541 -10.13 -3.81 21.97
C ARG A 541 -9.19 -4.55 22.90
N LEU A 542 -9.55 -4.66 24.18
CA LEU A 542 -8.81 -5.46 25.14
C LEU A 542 -8.80 -6.94 24.75
N ALA A 543 -9.91 -7.45 24.22
CA ALA A 543 -10.00 -8.81 23.67
C ALA A 543 -9.10 -8.98 22.43
N MET A 544 -9.05 -8.01 21.52
CA MET A 544 -8.13 -8.04 20.39
C MET A 544 -6.66 -8.12 20.84
N LEU A 545 -6.29 -7.31 21.83
CA LEU A 545 -4.97 -7.35 22.43
C LEU A 545 -4.67 -8.74 23.02
N LYS A 546 -5.60 -9.28 23.82
CA LYS A 546 -5.49 -10.62 24.42
C LYS A 546 -5.28 -11.69 23.34
N CYS A 547 -6.14 -11.75 22.33
CA CYS A 547 -6.02 -12.73 21.24
C CYS A 547 -4.66 -12.61 20.53
N SER A 548 -4.14 -11.39 20.34
CA SER A 548 -2.82 -11.19 19.73
C SER A 548 -1.64 -11.66 20.58
N CYS A 549 -1.83 -11.75 21.90
CA CYS A 549 -0.85 -12.29 22.83
C CYS A 549 -0.95 -13.82 22.94
N GLU A 550 -2.11 -14.41 22.68
CA GLU A 550 -2.33 -15.87 22.72
C GLU A 550 -2.01 -16.54 21.37
N ASP A 551 -2.22 -15.84 20.27
CA ASP A 551 -2.06 -16.35 18.90
C ASP A 551 -1.02 -15.52 18.13
N PRO A 552 0.18 -16.06 17.84
CA PRO A 552 1.25 -15.32 17.18
C PRO A 552 0.92 -14.97 15.72
N SER A 553 -0.09 -15.60 15.11
CA SER A 553 -0.51 -15.28 13.74
C SER A 553 -1.20 -13.92 13.62
N TYR A 554 -1.65 -13.32 14.73
CA TYR A 554 -2.25 -11.99 14.73
C TYR A 554 -1.20 -10.92 14.44
N LEU A 555 -1.54 -9.99 13.54
CA LEU A 555 -0.71 -8.82 13.22
C LEU A 555 -1.07 -7.58 14.04
N TYR A 556 -1.91 -7.72 15.07
CA TYR A 556 -2.18 -6.64 16.01
C TYR A 556 -0.87 -6.32 16.79
N PRO A 557 -0.37 -5.06 16.77
CA PRO A 557 0.93 -4.68 17.34
C PRO A 557 1.09 -4.79 18.86
N ARG A 558 0.16 -5.46 19.55
CA ARG A 558 0.17 -5.65 21.01
C ARG A 558 0.27 -4.33 21.81
N PHE A 559 -0.26 -3.26 21.22
CA PHE A 559 -0.33 -1.91 21.78
C PHE A 559 -1.78 -1.44 21.78
N LEU A 560 -2.26 -0.93 22.92
CA LEU A 560 -3.60 -0.40 23.09
C LEU A 560 -3.55 0.96 23.79
N LEU A 561 -4.18 1.97 23.19
CA LEU A 561 -4.33 3.31 23.75
C LEU A 561 -5.81 3.60 23.98
N MET A 562 -6.22 3.87 25.22
CA MET A 562 -7.61 4.22 25.56
C MET A 562 -7.66 5.59 26.24
N ASP A 563 -8.20 6.59 25.55
CA ASP A 563 -8.42 7.90 26.16
C ASP A 563 -9.75 7.92 26.92
N ASN A 564 -9.64 8.07 28.24
CA ASN A 564 -10.73 8.18 29.20
C ASN A 564 -11.68 6.98 29.13
N ILE A 565 -11.27 5.91 29.79
CA ILE A 565 -12.02 4.65 29.84
C ILE A 565 -13.42 4.82 30.44
N GLU A 566 -13.63 5.88 31.24
CA GLU A 566 -14.93 6.31 31.75
C GLU A 566 -15.49 7.52 31.01
N ASP A 567 -16.23 7.27 29.93
CA ASP A 567 -16.95 8.29 29.19
C ASP A 567 -18.48 8.10 29.32
N LYS A 568 -19.24 9.11 28.89
CA LYS A 568 -20.71 9.10 28.77
C LYS A 568 -21.47 8.74 30.05
N GLY A 569 -21.02 9.27 31.19
CA GLY A 569 -21.72 9.12 32.47
C GLY A 569 -21.51 7.76 33.15
N MET A 570 -20.44 7.04 32.82
CA MET A 570 -20.04 5.84 33.54
C MET A 570 -19.76 6.15 35.02
N ALA A 571 -20.30 5.32 35.92
CA ALA A 571 -20.08 5.44 37.35
C ALA A 571 -18.63 5.10 37.74
N GLU A 572 -18.14 5.71 38.81
CA GLU A 572 -16.77 5.54 39.32
C GLU A 572 -16.44 4.08 39.64
N GLU A 573 -17.31 3.39 40.37
CA GLU A 573 -17.11 1.98 40.73
C GLU A 573 -16.96 1.07 39.50
N ARG A 574 -17.77 1.32 38.46
CA ARG A 574 -17.72 0.58 37.18
C ARG A 574 -16.43 0.87 36.42
N SER A 575 -15.97 2.13 36.39
CA SER A 575 -14.67 2.48 35.80
C SER A 575 -13.52 1.77 36.52
N GLN A 576 -13.50 1.85 37.85
CA GLN A 576 -12.47 1.21 38.66
C GLN A 576 -12.47 -0.31 38.50
N LEU A 577 -13.66 -0.94 38.37
CA LEU A 577 -13.77 -2.35 38.03
C LEU A 577 -13.08 -2.67 36.70
N PHE A 578 -13.32 -1.87 35.66
CA PHE A 578 -12.68 -2.07 34.37
C PHE A 578 -11.16 -1.90 34.44
N GLN A 579 -10.67 -0.92 35.21
CA GLN A 579 -9.23 -0.74 35.45
C GLN A 579 -8.58 -1.98 36.07
N ARG A 580 -9.23 -2.57 37.08
CA ARG A 580 -8.75 -3.80 37.73
C ARG A 580 -8.74 -4.98 36.76
N GLU A 581 -9.76 -5.10 35.90
CA GLU A 581 -9.79 -6.15 34.88
C GLU A 581 -8.73 -5.96 33.79
N ILE A 582 -8.42 -4.72 33.37
CA ILE A 582 -7.28 -4.44 32.47
C ILE A 582 -5.97 -4.93 33.08
N VAL A 583 -5.71 -4.58 34.35
CA VAL A 583 -4.47 -4.97 35.05
C VAL A 583 -4.39 -6.48 35.25
N LYS A 584 -5.49 -7.11 35.67
CA LYS A 584 -5.58 -8.56 35.84
C LYS A 584 -5.33 -9.30 34.53
N LEU A 585 -5.93 -8.84 33.43
CA LEU A 585 -5.70 -9.42 32.11
C LEU A 585 -4.25 -9.23 31.67
N SER A 586 -3.71 -8.01 31.78
CA SER A 586 -2.31 -7.71 31.46
C SER A 586 -1.33 -8.62 32.20
N ASN A 587 -1.52 -8.80 33.52
CA ASN A 587 -0.65 -9.65 34.34
C ASN A 587 -0.79 -11.15 34.03
N SER A 588 -1.90 -11.57 33.42
CA SER A 588 -2.10 -12.97 33.00
C SER A 588 -1.40 -13.31 31.67
N LEU A 589 -0.98 -12.30 30.91
CA LEU A 589 -0.35 -12.49 29.60
C LEU A 589 1.17 -12.72 29.75
N ASN A 590 1.68 -13.78 29.12
CA ASN A 590 3.11 -14.12 29.12
C ASN A 590 3.92 -13.46 27.98
N VAL A 591 3.26 -12.63 27.18
CA VAL A 591 3.81 -11.95 26.01
C VAL A 591 3.95 -10.47 26.28
N GLU A 592 5.03 -9.86 25.79
CA GLU A 592 5.21 -8.42 25.87
C GLU A 592 4.06 -7.68 25.15
N HIS A 593 3.43 -6.75 25.86
CA HIS A 593 2.34 -5.92 25.37
C HIS A 593 2.38 -4.57 26.09
N GLN A 594 1.67 -3.57 25.60
CA GLN A 594 1.54 -2.29 26.27
C GLN A 594 0.10 -1.77 26.19
N ILE A 595 -0.43 -1.38 27.34
CA ILE A 595 -1.73 -0.73 27.48
C ILE A 595 -1.49 0.63 28.10
N ILE A 596 -1.84 1.69 27.40
CA ILE A 596 -1.84 3.05 27.92
C ILE A 596 -3.29 3.49 28.02
N PHE A 597 -3.73 3.93 29.20
CA PHE A 597 -5.05 4.52 29.33
C PHE A 597 -5.06 5.76 30.20
N THR A 598 -6.02 6.64 29.93
CA THR A 598 -6.26 7.82 30.75
C THR A 598 -7.52 7.65 31.60
N THR A 599 -7.50 8.20 32.81
CA THR A 599 -8.66 8.18 33.71
C THR A 599 -8.68 9.41 34.64
N SER A 600 -9.88 9.79 35.03
CA SER A 600 -10.26 10.77 36.04
C SER A 600 -10.80 10.12 37.31
N MET A 601 -11.12 8.83 37.26
CA MET A 601 -11.72 8.04 38.34
C MET A 601 -10.78 6.88 38.73
N ILE A 602 -9.52 7.20 39.03
CA ILE A 602 -8.49 6.20 39.33
C ILE A 602 -8.87 5.36 40.56
N ASP A 603 -8.74 4.03 40.46
CA ASP A 603 -8.88 3.13 41.61
C ASP A 603 -7.80 3.42 42.65
N SER A 604 -8.20 3.54 43.92
CA SER A 604 -7.30 3.89 45.03
C SER A 604 -6.09 2.96 45.16
N ASN A 605 -6.24 1.66 44.88
CA ASN A 605 -5.14 0.69 44.93
C ASN A 605 -4.18 0.86 43.74
N LEU A 606 -4.72 1.24 42.57
CA LEU A 606 -3.89 1.49 41.39
C LEU A 606 -3.19 2.85 41.44
N ASN A 607 -3.77 3.85 42.10
CA ASN A 607 -3.18 5.18 42.23
C ASN A 607 -1.82 5.18 42.97
N GLN A 608 -1.60 4.19 43.83
CA GLN A 608 -0.35 4.01 44.60
C GLN A 608 0.60 2.98 43.96
N SER A 609 0.23 2.42 42.81
CA SER A 609 1.00 1.38 42.14
C SER A 609 2.04 1.95 41.16
N GLY A 610 3.00 1.11 40.75
CA GLY A 610 3.97 1.43 39.71
C GLY A 610 3.38 1.54 38.29
N TYR A 611 2.07 1.31 38.09
CA TYR A 611 1.43 1.46 36.78
C TYR A 611 1.18 2.94 36.42
N CYS A 612 1.26 3.84 37.38
CA CYS A 612 0.97 5.26 37.20
C CYS A 612 2.13 5.99 36.49
N VAL A 613 1.82 6.70 35.39
CA VAL A 613 2.81 7.49 34.64
C VAL A 613 2.57 8.98 34.88
N GLY A 614 3.64 9.69 35.25
CA GLY A 614 3.64 11.09 35.62
C GLY A 614 2.82 11.44 36.87
N ASP A 615 2.65 12.74 37.07
CA ASP A 615 1.91 13.30 38.20
C ASP A 615 0.39 13.03 38.13
N PHE A 616 -0.30 13.27 39.23
CA PHE A 616 -1.76 13.46 39.19
C PHE A 616 -2.06 14.85 38.61
N TYR A 617 -2.67 14.90 37.42
CA TYR A 617 -2.89 16.16 36.70
C TYR A 617 -4.18 16.85 37.13
N ASN A 618 -4.14 18.18 37.30
CA ASN A 618 -5.29 18.98 37.67
C ASN A 618 -5.27 20.38 37.03
N MET A 619 -6.17 21.28 37.46
CA MET A 619 -6.24 22.63 36.89
C MET A 619 -4.98 23.47 37.18
N HIS A 620 -4.28 23.20 38.29
CA HIS A 620 -3.04 23.87 38.68
C HIS A 620 -1.78 23.14 38.18
N ASN A 621 -1.86 21.82 37.99
CA ASN A 621 -0.82 20.99 37.38
C ASN A 621 -1.35 20.36 36.08
N LYS A 622 -1.38 21.15 35.01
CA LYS A 622 -1.79 20.69 33.67
C LYS A 622 -0.75 19.72 33.10
N THR A 623 -1.17 18.85 32.18
CA THR A 623 -0.25 17.91 31.51
C THR A 623 0.84 18.63 30.71
N LEU A 624 0.48 19.67 29.95
CA LEU A 624 1.43 20.46 29.20
C LEU A 624 1.86 21.68 30.02
N ARG A 625 3.17 21.80 30.25
CA ARG A 625 3.82 22.98 30.84
C ARG A 625 4.23 23.95 29.73
N VAL A 626 3.22 24.58 29.11
CA VAL A 626 3.38 25.54 27.99
C VAL A 626 3.31 26.98 28.42
#